data_AF-A0A0Q4U902-F1
#
_entry.id   AF-A0A0Q4U902-F1
#
_cell.length_a   1.000
_cell.length_b   1.000
_cell.length_c   1.000
_cell.angle_alpha   90.00
_cell.angle_beta   90.00
_cell.angle_gamma   90.00
#
_symmetry.space_group_name_H-M   'P 1'
#
loop_
_entity.id
_entity.type
_entity.pdbx_description
1 polymer ?
#
loop_
_entity_poly.entity_id
_entity_poly.type
_entity_poly.pdbx_seq_one_letter_code
_entity_poly.pdbx_strand_id
1 'polypeptide(L)'
;MEIDLEEPTRAMIGAVLGVSSRWIGELRSKGDMPADGATLLENVEAWAANKYGIEGAQGDLDLETERARLAKEQADSKAMDNAERRRELASLPDMSGAVVSVIALAVTRLQQVGLEVANGDHKLRAKIDTAINDALEELTVARVEEARGGGLNEEEPSDEEEG
;
A
#
# COMPACT_ATOMS: atom_id res chain seq x y z
N MET A 1 -38.70 9.29 -37.51
CA MET A 1 -37.41 9.60 -38.16
C MET A 1 -36.79 8.26 -38.46
N GLU A 2 -36.71 7.90 -39.73
CA GLU A 2 -36.03 6.67 -40.15
C GLU A 2 -34.53 6.93 -40.04
N ILE A 3 -33.80 6.06 -39.33
CA ILE A 3 -32.37 6.19 -39.12
C ILE A 3 -31.68 5.33 -40.18
N ASP A 4 -31.02 6.00 -41.12
CA ASP A 4 -30.10 5.38 -42.06
C ASP A 4 -28.84 4.94 -41.29
N LEU A 5 -28.54 3.65 -41.35
CA LEU A 5 -27.42 3.05 -40.64
C LEU A 5 -26.14 3.06 -41.49
N GLU A 6 -26.29 3.10 -42.82
CA GLU A 6 -25.18 2.97 -43.77
C GLU A 6 -24.60 4.34 -44.12
N GLU A 7 -25.45 5.33 -44.40
CA GLU A 7 -25.01 6.68 -44.77
C GLU A 7 -25.80 7.77 -44.01
N PRO A 8 -25.70 7.83 -42.67
CA PRO A 8 -26.43 8.80 -41.88
C PRO A 8 -26.02 10.24 -42.21
N THR A 9 -27.01 11.11 -42.38
CA THR A 9 -26.73 12.55 -42.51
C THR A 9 -26.20 13.13 -41.19
N ARG A 10 -25.44 14.22 -41.27
CA ARG A 10 -24.94 14.96 -40.08
C ARG A 10 -26.05 15.37 -39.10
N ALA A 11 -27.24 15.66 -39.60
CA ALA A 11 -28.40 15.99 -38.76
C ALA A 11 -28.88 14.77 -37.96
N MET A 12 -28.85 13.58 -38.57
CA MET A 12 -29.24 12.33 -37.93
C MET A 12 -28.21 11.90 -36.89
N ILE A 13 -26.91 12.02 -37.20
CA ILE A 13 -25.83 11.78 -36.24
C ILE A 13 -25.98 12.72 -35.04
N GLY A 14 -26.21 14.01 -35.28
CA GLY A 14 -26.47 14.97 -34.20
C GLY A 14 -27.68 14.58 -33.34
N ALA A 15 -28.79 14.18 -33.95
CA ALA A 15 -29.98 13.75 -33.23
C ALA A 15 -29.74 12.50 -32.36
N VAL A 16 -29.00 11.51 -32.88
CA VAL A 16 -28.65 10.27 -32.17
C VAL A 16 -27.71 10.56 -31.00
N LEU A 17 -26.70 11.40 -31.22
CA LEU A 17 -25.68 11.74 -30.21
C LEU A 17 -26.13 12.86 -29.25
N GLY A 18 -27.32 13.44 -29.47
CA GLY A 18 -27.93 14.47 -28.62
C GLY A 18 -27.33 15.87 -28.79
N VAL A 19 -26.75 16.18 -29.95
CA VAL A 19 -25.95 17.37 -30.21
C VAL A 19 -26.27 18.04 -31.55
N SER A 20 -25.82 19.28 -31.74
CA SER A 20 -26.12 20.01 -32.98
C SER A 20 -25.33 19.47 -34.18
N SER A 21 -25.95 19.47 -35.37
CA SER A 21 -25.30 19.08 -36.62
C SER A 21 -24.06 19.94 -36.96
N ARG A 22 -24.07 21.21 -36.56
CA ARG A 22 -22.92 22.12 -36.68
C ARG A 22 -21.72 21.61 -35.87
N TRP A 23 -21.97 21.12 -34.66
CA TRP A 23 -20.92 20.61 -33.79
C TRP A 23 -20.30 19.32 -34.30
N ILE A 24 -21.11 18.43 -34.90
CA ILE A 24 -20.58 17.25 -35.62
C ILE A 24 -19.63 17.68 -36.75
N GLY A 25 -19.96 18.75 -37.49
CA GLY A 25 -19.06 19.31 -38.50
C GLY A 25 -17.75 19.85 -37.93
N GLU A 26 -17.79 20.46 -36.75
CA GLU A 26 -16.60 20.96 -36.06
C GLU A 26 -15.69 19.81 -35.60
N LEU A 27 -16.25 18.76 -35.00
CA LEU A 27 -15.49 17.58 -34.58
C LEU A 27 -14.81 16.89 -35.77
N ARG A 28 -15.50 16.79 -36.90
CA ARG A 28 -14.90 16.29 -38.15
C ARG A 28 -13.75 17.15 -38.64
N SER A 29 -13.89 18.47 -38.57
CA SER A 29 -12.82 19.40 -38.98
C SER A 29 -11.55 19.28 -38.12
N LYS A 30 -11.71 18.85 -36.86
CA LYS A 30 -10.62 18.58 -35.91
C LYS A 30 -9.98 17.20 -36.10
N GLY A 31 -10.63 16.32 -36.88
CA GLY A 31 -10.20 14.93 -37.06
C GLY A 31 -10.75 13.96 -36.02
N ASP A 32 -11.67 14.42 -35.15
CA ASP A 32 -12.18 13.66 -34.01
C ASP A 32 -13.37 12.75 -34.37
N MET A 33 -13.88 12.85 -35.60
CA MET A 33 -15.01 12.07 -36.11
C MET A 33 -14.76 11.67 -37.58
N PRO A 34 -15.26 10.51 -38.03
CA PRO A 34 -15.14 10.05 -39.42
C PRO A 34 -15.75 11.02 -40.43
N ALA A 35 -15.27 10.96 -41.68
CA ALA A 35 -15.75 11.81 -42.78
C ALA A 35 -17.23 11.57 -43.15
N ASP A 36 -17.78 12.43 -44.01
CA ASP A 36 -19.11 12.18 -44.61
C ASP A 36 -19.10 10.84 -45.38
N GLY A 37 -20.17 10.06 -45.24
CA GLY A 37 -20.32 8.73 -45.86
C GLY A 37 -19.91 7.54 -44.97
N ALA A 38 -19.38 7.79 -43.77
CA ALA A 38 -19.15 6.73 -42.78
C ALA A 38 -20.48 6.25 -42.16
N THR A 39 -20.53 4.96 -41.82
CA THR A 39 -21.68 4.31 -41.21
C THR A 39 -22.03 4.91 -39.86
N LEU A 40 -23.27 4.72 -39.41
CA LEU A 40 -23.68 5.19 -38.09
C LEU A 40 -22.86 4.54 -36.97
N LEU A 41 -22.50 3.27 -37.14
CA LEU A 41 -21.68 2.53 -36.18
C LEU A 41 -20.30 3.17 -36.03
N GLU A 42 -19.60 3.44 -37.13
CA GLU A 42 -18.28 4.08 -37.10
C GLU A 42 -18.32 5.46 -36.44
N ASN A 43 -19.39 6.24 -36.68
CA ASN A 43 -19.57 7.53 -36.02
C ASN A 43 -19.84 7.38 -34.52
N VAL A 44 -20.57 6.35 -34.09
CA VAL A 44 -20.86 6.08 -32.66
C VAL A 44 -19.62 5.57 -31.94
N GLU A 45 -18.81 4.72 -32.58
CA GLU A 45 -17.56 4.20 -32.03
C GLU A 45 -16.52 5.32 -31.85
N ALA A 46 -16.30 6.14 -32.87
CA ALA A 46 -15.41 7.30 -32.77
C ALA A 46 -15.88 8.29 -31.70
N TRP A 47 -17.19 8.51 -31.61
CA TRP A 47 -17.79 9.32 -30.56
C TRP A 47 -17.54 8.75 -29.16
N ALA A 48 -17.70 7.44 -28.99
CA ALA A 48 -17.47 6.76 -27.72
C ALA A 48 -15.98 6.78 -27.33
N ALA A 49 -15.08 6.56 -28.30
CA ALA A 49 -13.65 6.66 -28.12
C ALA A 49 -13.24 8.08 -27.66
N ASN A 50 -13.72 9.11 -28.35
CA ASN A 50 -13.41 10.50 -28.01
C ASN A 50 -13.99 10.93 -26.65
N LYS A 51 -15.25 10.56 -26.37
CA LYS A 51 -15.94 11.02 -25.15
C LYS A 51 -15.58 10.24 -23.89
N TYR A 52 -15.30 8.95 -24.03
CA TYR A 52 -15.14 8.03 -22.89
C TYR A 52 -13.77 7.34 -22.85
N GLY A 53 -12.89 7.59 -23.83
CA GLY A 53 -11.58 6.93 -23.90
C GLY A 53 -11.68 5.43 -24.16
N ILE A 54 -12.76 4.96 -24.78
CA ILE A 54 -12.96 3.55 -25.10
C ILE A 54 -12.19 3.26 -26.39
N GLU A 55 -10.94 2.82 -26.26
CA GLU A 55 -10.16 2.29 -27.38
C GLU A 55 -10.74 0.92 -27.79
N GLY A 56 -11.17 0.80 -29.03
CA GLY A 56 -11.82 -0.41 -29.56
C GLY A 56 -10.89 -1.63 -29.56
N ALA A 57 -11.42 -2.76 -29.08
CA ALA A 57 -11.02 -4.16 -29.32
C ALA A 57 -9.55 -4.60 -29.11
N GLN A 58 -8.62 -3.71 -28.75
CA GLN A 58 -7.24 -4.06 -28.41
C GLN A 58 -6.99 -4.16 -26.89
N GLY A 59 -8.01 -3.86 -26.08
CA GLY A 59 -7.96 -3.94 -24.61
C GLY A 59 -8.34 -5.31 -24.01
N ASP A 60 -8.88 -6.26 -24.79
CA ASP A 60 -9.35 -7.54 -24.23
C ASP A 60 -8.19 -8.48 -23.83
N LEU A 61 -7.09 -8.44 -24.60
CA LEU A 61 -5.83 -9.14 -24.29
C LEU A 61 -5.11 -8.53 -23.08
N ASP A 62 -5.24 -7.22 -22.87
CA ASP A 62 -4.65 -6.52 -21.72
C ASP A 62 -5.44 -6.80 -20.44
N LEU A 63 -6.78 -6.83 -20.53
CA LEU A 63 -7.65 -7.16 -19.41
C LEU A 63 -7.48 -8.59 -18.90
N GLU A 64 -7.29 -9.58 -19.78
CA GLU A 64 -7.04 -10.96 -19.36
C GLU A 64 -5.66 -11.10 -18.70
N THR A 65 -4.65 -10.41 -19.22
CA THR A 65 -3.29 -10.38 -18.66
C THR A 65 -3.26 -9.67 -17.30
N GLU A 66 -3.93 -8.53 -17.18
CA GLU A 66 -4.09 -7.81 -15.91
C GLU A 66 -4.88 -8.61 -14.89
N ARG A 67 -5.95 -9.31 -15.29
CA ARG A 67 -6.70 -10.23 -14.41
C ARG A 67 -5.82 -11.37 -13.91
N ALA A 68 -4.96 -11.94 -14.77
CA ALA A 68 -4.03 -12.99 -14.38
C ALA A 68 -2.97 -12.47 -13.39
N ARG A 69 -2.44 -11.26 -13.60
CA ARG A 69 -1.51 -10.61 -12.68
C ARG A 69 -2.18 -10.32 -11.32
N LEU A 70 -3.37 -9.74 -11.33
CA LEU A 70 -4.15 -9.45 -10.13
C LEU A 70 -4.53 -10.73 -9.38
N ALA A 71 -4.87 -11.82 -10.08
CA ALA A 71 -5.17 -13.10 -9.44
C ALA A 71 -3.94 -13.69 -8.75
N LYS A 72 -2.74 -13.52 -9.33
CA LYS A 72 -1.47 -13.91 -8.71
C LYS A 72 -1.19 -13.08 -7.46
N GLU A 73 -1.33 -11.75 -7.55
CA GLU A 73 -1.13 -10.85 -6.41
C GLU A 73 -2.13 -11.12 -5.27
N GLN A 74 -3.38 -11.39 -5.60
CA GLN A 74 -4.40 -11.80 -4.61
C GLN A 74 -4.12 -13.17 -4.01
N ALA A 75 -3.54 -14.11 -4.77
CA ALA A 75 -3.14 -15.41 -4.25
C ALA A 75 -1.98 -15.27 -3.25
N ASP A 76 -1.00 -14.42 -3.55
CA ASP A 76 0.14 -14.13 -2.66
C ASP A 76 -0.34 -13.44 -1.37
N SER A 77 -1.20 -12.43 -1.47
CA SER A 77 -1.82 -11.79 -0.29
C SER A 77 -2.58 -12.80 0.57
N LYS A 78 -3.40 -13.68 -0.03
CA LYS A 78 -4.12 -14.72 0.73
C LYS A 78 -3.19 -15.78 1.32
N ALA A 79 -2.06 -16.07 0.68
CA ALA A 79 -1.05 -16.97 1.22
C ALA A 79 -0.39 -16.37 2.48
N MET A 80 -0.08 -15.07 2.44
CA MET A 80 0.42 -14.31 3.58
C MET A 80 -0.60 -14.23 4.72
N ASP A 81 -1.87 -13.90 4.43
CA ASP A 81 -2.94 -13.86 5.43
C ASP A 81 -3.16 -15.24 6.08
N ASN A 82 -3.05 -16.33 5.30
CA ASN A 82 -3.13 -17.68 5.82
C ASN A 82 -1.93 -18.07 6.68
N ALA A 83 -0.72 -17.61 6.35
CA ALA A 83 0.48 -17.83 7.15
C ALA A 83 0.42 -17.07 8.49
N GLU A 84 -0.08 -15.83 8.47
CA GLU A 84 -0.38 -15.06 9.68
C GLU A 84 -1.45 -15.75 10.54
N ARG A 85 -2.56 -16.20 9.93
CA ARG A 85 -3.63 -16.92 10.63
C ARG A 85 -3.17 -18.27 11.19
N ARG A 86 -2.17 -18.92 10.58
CA ARG A 86 -1.52 -20.15 11.07
C ARG A 86 -0.51 -19.90 12.19
N ARG A 87 -0.25 -18.65 12.57
CA ARG A 87 0.76 -18.26 13.56
C ARG A 87 2.19 -18.69 13.17
N GLU A 88 2.45 -18.91 11.89
CA GLU A 88 3.78 -19.23 11.38
C GLU A 88 4.66 -17.98 11.28
N LEU A 89 4.03 -16.79 11.26
CA LEU A 89 4.68 -15.50 11.39
C LEU A 89 4.32 -14.92 12.77
N ALA A 90 5.31 -14.76 13.65
CA ALA A 90 5.10 -14.05 14.90
C ALA A 90 5.02 -12.54 14.60
N SER A 91 3.88 -11.92 14.92
CA SER A 91 3.70 -10.47 14.83
C SER A 91 4.77 -9.78 15.69
N LEU A 92 5.65 -9.01 15.05
CA LEU A 92 6.70 -8.23 15.70
C LEU A 92 6.12 -7.27 16.77
N PRO A 93 4.95 -6.63 16.57
CA PRO A 93 4.22 -5.94 17.63
C PRO A 93 3.88 -6.82 18.83
N ASP A 94 3.42 -8.05 18.63
CA ASP A 94 3.03 -8.94 19.74
C ASP A 94 4.24 -9.41 20.54
N MET A 95 5.35 -9.72 19.86
CA MET A 95 6.61 -10.07 20.52
C MET A 95 7.19 -8.91 21.32
N SER A 96 7.20 -7.70 20.77
CA SER A 96 7.70 -6.52 21.47
C SER A 96 6.83 -6.17 22.69
N GLY A 97 5.50 -6.25 22.56
CA GLY A 97 4.56 -6.08 23.68
C GLY A 97 4.75 -7.12 24.79
N ALA A 98 4.94 -8.40 24.43
CA ALA A 98 5.20 -9.45 25.40
C ALA A 98 6.52 -9.23 26.16
N VAL A 99 7.60 -8.87 25.45
CA VAL A 99 8.91 -8.59 26.07
C VAL A 99 8.83 -7.39 27.02
N VAL A 100 8.19 -6.29 26.59
CA VAL A 100 8.00 -5.10 27.44
C VAL A 100 7.21 -5.46 28.71
N SER A 101 6.17 -6.29 28.58
CA SER A 101 5.34 -6.72 29.71
C SER A 101 6.12 -7.53 30.73
N VAL A 102 6.97 -8.47 30.27
CA VAL A 102 7.83 -9.26 31.16
C VAL A 102 8.86 -8.39 31.87
N ILE A 103 9.46 -7.43 31.17
CA ILE A 103 10.42 -6.49 31.77
C ILE A 103 9.73 -5.63 32.83
N ALA A 104 8.55 -5.10 32.54
CA ALA A 104 7.78 -4.30 33.50
C ALA A 104 7.43 -5.10 34.77
N LEU A 105 7.08 -6.38 34.62
CA LEU A 105 6.83 -7.27 35.75
C LEU A 105 8.09 -7.51 36.58
N ALA A 106 9.24 -7.73 35.92
CA ALA A 106 10.51 -7.92 36.60
C ALA A 106 10.92 -6.67 37.40
N VAL A 107 10.82 -5.47 36.81
CA VAL A 107 11.08 -4.19 37.49
C VAL A 107 10.16 -4.02 38.70
N THR A 108 8.86 -4.28 38.53
CA THR A 108 7.90 -4.20 39.63
C THR A 108 8.28 -5.15 40.78
N ARG A 109 8.73 -6.36 40.45
CA ARG A 109 9.10 -7.35 41.47
C ARG A 109 10.40 -6.98 42.19
N LEU A 110 11.39 -6.43 41.46
CA LEU A 110 12.60 -5.88 42.06
C LEU A 110 12.27 -4.76 43.05
N GLN A 111 11.41 -3.82 42.67
CA GLN A 111 10.98 -2.72 43.56
C GLN A 111 10.28 -3.20 44.85
N GLN A 112 9.71 -4.41 44.85
CA GLN A 112 9.10 -5.00 46.06
C GLN A 112 10.13 -5.61 47.02
N VAL A 113 11.37 -5.86 46.59
CA VAL A 113 12.41 -6.47 47.43
C VAL A 113 12.70 -5.63 48.67
N GLY A 114 12.77 -4.30 48.53
CA GLY A 114 12.97 -3.39 49.66
C GLY A 114 11.86 -3.47 50.71
N LEU A 115 10.62 -3.71 50.28
CA LEU A 115 9.48 -3.94 51.18
C LEU A 115 9.58 -5.28 51.92
N GLU A 116 9.98 -6.34 51.23
CA GLU A 116 10.04 -7.70 51.77
C GLU A 116 11.21 -7.90 52.74
N VAL A 117 12.36 -7.31 52.45
CA VAL A 117 13.60 -7.56 53.22
C VAL A 117 13.75 -6.59 54.40
N ALA A 118 13.26 -5.36 54.27
CA ALA A 118 13.57 -4.32 55.25
C ALA A 118 12.75 -4.41 56.56
N ASN A 119 11.67 -5.20 56.63
CA ASN A 119 10.90 -5.49 57.86
C ASN A 119 10.67 -4.27 58.80
N GLY A 120 10.37 -3.09 58.24
CA GLY A 120 10.14 -1.85 59.00
C GLY A 120 11.36 -0.94 59.19
N ASP A 121 12.56 -1.37 58.79
CA ASP A 121 13.74 -0.50 58.71
C ASP A 121 13.66 0.40 57.46
N HIS A 122 13.17 1.62 57.67
CA HIS A 122 13.04 2.62 56.62
C HIS A 122 14.38 3.02 55.97
N LYS A 123 15.49 2.95 56.71
CA LYS A 123 16.81 3.35 56.21
C LYS A 123 17.41 2.26 55.33
N LEU A 124 17.25 0.99 55.72
CA LEU A 124 17.64 -0.15 54.90
C LEU A 124 16.81 -0.21 53.62
N ARG A 125 15.49 -0.01 53.73
CA ARG A 125 14.61 0.06 52.57
C ARG A 125 15.06 1.13 51.57
N ALA A 126 15.29 2.36 52.05
CA ALA A 126 15.73 3.46 51.17
C ALA A 126 17.03 3.11 50.44
N LYS A 127 17.99 2.47 51.11
CA LYS A 127 19.24 2.03 50.46
C LYS A 127 19.02 0.97 49.39
N ILE A 128 18.12 0.01 49.64
CA ILE A 128 17.78 -1.03 48.67
C ILE A 128 17.09 -0.41 47.45
N ASP A 129 16.11 0.48 47.69
CA ASP A 129 15.38 1.16 46.62
C ASP A 129 16.33 2.01 45.75
N THR A 130 17.28 2.73 46.36
CA THR A 130 18.32 3.46 45.61
C THR A 130 19.19 2.52 44.78
N ALA A 131 19.72 1.45 45.37
CA ALA A 131 20.58 0.51 44.64
C ALA A 131 19.88 -0.17 43.46
N ILE A 132 18.58 -0.48 43.61
CA ILE A 132 17.77 -1.05 42.52
C ILE A 132 17.58 -0.03 41.40
N ASN A 133 17.25 1.23 41.74
CA ASN A 133 17.05 2.27 40.73
C ASN A 133 18.35 2.57 39.97
N ASP A 134 19.49 2.66 40.66
CA ASP A 134 20.80 2.89 40.03
C ASP A 134 21.14 1.76 39.04
N ALA A 135 20.92 0.51 39.43
CA ALA A 135 21.16 -0.65 38.56
C ALA A 135 20.21 -0.70 37.35
N LEU A 136 18.94 -0.30 37.53
CA LEU A 136 17.99 -0.20 36.43
C LEU A 136 18.35 0.94 35.47
N GLU A 137 18.81 2.08 35.99
CA GLU A 137 19.26 3.22 35.19
C GLU A 137 20.49 2.86 34.35
N GLU A 138 21.48 2.18 34.94
CA GLU A 138 22.66 1.68 34.22
C GLU A 138 22.27 0.74 33.06
N LEU A 139 21.33 -0.18 33.28
CA LEU A 139 20.81 -1.06 32.23
C LEU A 139 20.13 -0.29 31.09
N THR A 140 19.46 0.83 31.38
CA THR A 140 18.86 1.68 30.34
C THR A 140 19.92 2.44 29.55
N VAL A 141 20.97 2.95 30.19
CA VAL A 141 22.05 3.70 29.53
C VAL A 141 22.92 2.77 28.67
N ALA A 142 23.35 1.63 29.23
CA ALA A 142 24.16 0.64 28.50
C ALA A 142 23.47 0.17 27.22
N ARG A 143 22.14 -0.02 27.26
CA ARG A 143 21.35 -0.42 26.10
C ARG A 143 21.18 0.69 25.06
N VAL A 144 21.15 1.96 25.46
CA VAL A 144 21.12 3.11 24.54
C VAL A 144 22.45 3.27 23.82
N GLU A 145 23.57 3.06 24.52
CA GLU A 145 24.91 3.13 23.93
C GLU A 145 25.16 1.97 22.96
N GLU A 146 24.78 0.74 23.32
CA GLU A 146 24.88 -0.43 22.45
C GLU A 146 23.99 -0.30 21.19
N ALA A 147 22.76 0.20 21.33
CA ALA A 147 21.87 0.46 20.20
C ALA A 147 22.37 1.58 19.26
N ARG A 148 23.10 2.57 19.79
CA ARG A 148 23.76 3.60 18.98
C ARG A 148 25.03 3.11 18.30
N GLY A 149 25.66 2.05 18.79
CA GLY A 149 26.89 1.46 18.25
C GLY A 149 26.72 0.32 17.25
N GLY A 150 25.49 -0.13 16.97
CA GLY A 150 25.22 -1.38 16.23
C GLY A 150 24.26 -1.30 15.04
N GLY A 151 24.10 -0.13 14.43
CA GLY A 151 23.21 0.05 13.26
C GLY A 151 23.95 -0.06 11.93
N LEU A 152 23.96 -1.26 11.33
CA LEU A 152 24.02 -1.50 9.88
C LEU A 152 25.05 -0.66 9.08
N ASN A 153 26.34 -0.78 9.37
CA ASN A 153 27.34 -0.70 8.30
C ASN A 153 27.45 -2.10 7.70
N GLU A 154 26.48 -2.46 6.85
CA GLU A 154 26.78 -3.38 5.77
C GLU A 154 27.73 -2.61 4.84
N GLU A 155 29.03 -2.82 5.01
CA GLU A 155 29.99 -2.50 3.97
C GLU A 155 29.53 -3.25 2.71
N GLU A 156 28.91 -2.51 1.78
CA GLU A 156 28.84 -2.97 0.40
C GLU A 156 30.27 -3.30 -0.03
N PRO A 157 30.56 -4.52 -0.50
CA PRO A 157 31.86 -4.78 -1.08
C PRO A 157 31.97 -3.91 -2.32
N SER A 158 32.79 -2.87 -2.25
CA SER A 158 33.18 -2.11 -3.42
C SER A 158 33.98 -3.05 -4.32
N ASP A 159 33.36 -3.47 -5.43
CA ASP A 159 34.05 -4.12 -6.52
C ASP A 159 35.16 -3.17 -7.01
N GLU A 160 36.40 -3.44 -6.61
CA GLU A 160 37.57 -2.93 -7.30
C GLU A 160 37.65 -3.64 -8.66
N GLU A 161 36.96 -3.07 -9.66
CA GLU A 161 37.24 -3.38 -11.06
C GLU A 161 38.63 -2.83 -11.41
N GLU A 162 39.50 -3.77 -11.80
CA GLU A 162 40.83 -3.55 -12.37
C GLU A 162 40.79 -2.53 -13.52
N GLY A 163 41.69 -1.55 -13.46
CA GLY A 163 42.03 -0.63 -14.55
C GLY A 163 43.52 -0.34 -14.60
#